data_AF-A0A4Y2BFZ0-F1
#
_entry.id   AF-A0A4Y2BFZ0-F1
#
_cell.length_a   1.000
_cell.length_b   1.000
_cell.length_c   1.000
_cell.angle_alpha   90.00
_cell.angle_beta   90.00
_cell.angle_gamma   90.00
#
_symmetry.space_group_name_H-M   'P 1'
#
loop_
_entity.id
_entity.type
_entity.pdbx_description
1 polymer ?
#
loop_
_entity_poly.entity_id
_entity_poly.type
_entity_poly.pdbx_seq_one_letter_code
_entity_poly.pdbx_strand_id
1 'polypeptide(L)'
;MDQNVIQNIKLGYLKLLLTSILNDPARNENLEKTLKNVNLRDVAFSLANCWASVSTLLINKSWKNLLFQFTMPQNIRLPSPGISKLQQCHLNYSG
;
A
#
# COMPACT_ATOMS: atom_id res chain seq x y z
N MET A 1 -5.66 -0.68 1.59
CA MET A 1 -4.20 -0.77 1.66
C MET A 1 -3.84 -2.10 2.32
N ASP A 2 -2.77 -2.77 1.90
CA ASP A 2 -2.43 -4.10 2.43
C ASP A 2 -1.99 -4.02 3.90
N GLN A 3 -2.30 -5.07 4.68
CA GLN A 3 -2.00 -5.13 6.10
C GLN A 3 -0.48 -5.06 6.37
N ASN A 4 0.34 -5.59 5.47
CA ASN A 4 1.79 -5.53 5.58
C ASN A 4 2.32 -4.10 5.49
N VAL A 5 1.74 -3.26 4.62
CA VAL A 5 2.13 -1.84 4.52
C VAL A 5 1.80 -1.11 5.82
N ILE A 6 0.62 -1.36 6.39
CA ILE A 6 0.19 -0.77 7.66
C ILE A 6 1.13 -1.20 8.81
N GLN A 7 1.48 -2.48 8.88
CA GLN A 7 2.39 -3.02 9.90
C GLN A 7 3.81 -2.43 9.76
N ASN A 8 4.32 -2.27 8.54
CA ASN A 8 5.61 -1.65 8.30
C ASN A 8 5.65 -0.19 8.78
N ILE A 9 4.60 0.58 8.50
CA ILE A 9 4.48 1.97 8.96
C ILE A 9 4.42 2.02 10.50
N LYS A 10 3.65 1.14 11.15
CA LYS A 10 3.59 1.04 12.62
C LYS A 10 4.95 0.72 13.23
N LEU A 11 5.68 -0.25 12.67
CA LEU A 11 7.01 -0.61 13.13
C LEU A 11 8.04 0.51 12.91
N GLY A 12 7.97 1.19 11.76
CA GLY A 12 8.81 2.35 11.46
C GLY A 12 8.61 3.47 12.47
N TYR A 13 7.35 3.79 12.77
CA TYR A 13 7.01 4.83 13.73
C TYR A 13 7.52 4.50 15.14
N LEU A 14 7.34 3.24 15.58
CA LEU A 14 7.84 2.78 16.87
C LEU A 14 9.37 2.90 16.97
N LYS A 15 10.10 2.54 15.91
CA LYS A 15 11.56 2.69 15.86
C LYS A 15 11.99 4.16 15.97
N LEU A 16 11.32 5.06 15.25
CA LEU A 16 11.61 6.50 15.32
C LEU A 16 11.36 7.04 16.72
N LEU A 17 10.24 6.67 17.34
CA LEU A 17 9.91 7.08 18.69
C LEU A 17 10.94 6.57 19.71
N LEU A 18 11.31 5.29 19.66
CA LEU A 18 12.34 4.71 20.54
C LEU A 18 13.68 5.41 20.37
N THR A 19 14.10 5.68 19.13
CA THR A 19 15.34 6.39 18.83
C THR A 19 15.31 7.81 19.40
N SER A 20 14.19 8.52 19.29
CA SER A 20 14.05 9.88 19.85
C SER A 20 14.19 9.92 21.37
N ILE A 21 13.76 8.85 22.06
CA ILE A 21 13.84 8.73 23.52
C ILE A 21 15.27 8.36 23.94
N LEU A 22 15.92 7.44 23.23
CA LEU A 22 17.26 6.96 23.55
C LEU A 22 18.36 8.01 23.25
N ASN A 23 18.11 8.91 22.29
CA ASN A 23 19.07 9.95 21.90
C ASN A 23 19.15 11.13 22.88
N ASP A 24 18.28 11.21 23.88
CA ASP A 24 18.30 12.26 24.91
C ASP A 24 18.77 11.67 26.26
N PRO A 25 20.09 11.59 26.51
CA PRO A 25 20.63 10.98 27.73
C PRO A 25 20.27 11.73 29.02
N ALA A 26 19.78 12.98 28.93
CA ALA A 26 19.33 13.77 30.08
C ALA A 26 17.84 13.55 30.41
N ARG A 27 17.07 12.98 29.47
CA ARG A 27 15.64 12.70 29.62
C ARG A 27 15.42 11.42 30.43
N ASN A 28 15.53 11.58 31.75
CA ASN A 28 14.98 10.67 32.77
C ASN A 28 13.45 10.53 32.64
N GLU A 29 12.78 11.45 31.93
CA GLU A 29 11.32 11.46 31.79
C GLU A 29 10.77 10.15 31.23
N ASN A 30 9.75 9.61 31.90
CA ASN A 30 9.08 8.41 31.47
C ASN A 30 8.50 8.53 30.03
N LEU A 31 8.39 7.38 29.35
CA LEU A 31 7.81 7.28 28.02
C LEU A 31 6.44 7.96 27.91
N GLU A 32 5.64 7.90 28.98
CA GLU A 32 4.30 8.48 29.06
C GLU A 32 4.30 10.02 28.94
N LYS A 33 5.21 10.72 29.61
CA LYS A 33 5.35 12.18 29.53
C LYS A 33 5.84 12.60 28.15
N THR A 34 6.80 11.87 27.58
CA THR A 34 7.27 12.14 26.23
C THR A 34 6.13 11.97 25.22
N LEU A 35 5.37 10.87 25.31
CA LEU A 35 4.19 10.61 24.48
C LEU A 35 3.10 11.67 24.63
N LYS A 36 2.84 12.16 25.85
CA LYS A 36 1.88 13.25 26.11
C LYS A 36 2.31 14.58 25.52
N ASN A 37 3.61 14.81 25.36
CA ASN A 37 4.16 16.02 24.77
C ASN A 37 4.32 15.94 23.24
N VAL A 38 4.19 14.75 22.63
CA VAL A 38 4.22 14.61 21.16
C VAL A 38 3.01 15.32 20.58
N ASN A 39 3.26 16.32 19.74
CA ASN A 39 2.19 17.07 19.08
C ASN A 39 1.78 16.40 17.74
N LEU A 40 0.64 16.81 17.19
CA LEU A 40 0.14 16.26 15.92
C LEU A 40 1.13 16.47 14.75
N ARG A 41 1.88 17.58 14.75
CA ARG A 41 2.88 17.87 13.72
C ARG A 41 4.03 16.86 13.77
N ASP A 42 4.50 16.48 14.95
CA ASP A 42 5.57 15.49 15.14
C ASP A 42 5.11 14.10 14.71
N VAL A 43 3.86 13.74 15.02
CA VAL A 43 3.24 12.50 14.54
C VAL A 43 3.15 12.50 13.02
N ALA A 44 2.63 13.56 12.41
CA ALA A 44 2.49 13.68 10.97
C ALA A 44 3.85 13.60 10.25
N PHE A 45 4.86 14.28 10.79
CA PHE A 45 6.23 14.25 10.28
C PHE A 45 6.84 12.84 10.37
N SER A 46 6.72 12.19 11.52
CA SER A 46 7.21 10.82 11.71
C SER A 46 6.53 9.83 10.78
N LEU A 47 5.21 9.99 10.57
CA LEU A 47 4.44 9.13 9.66
C LEU A 47 4.87 9.32 8.21
N ALA A 48 5.13 10.55 7.78
CA ALA A 48 5.65 10.84 6.43
C ALA A 48 7.04 10.20 6.21
N ASN A 49 7.92 10.26 7.21
CA ASN A 49 9.22 9.59 7.14
C ASN A 49 9.09 8.06 7.08
N CYS A 50 8.16 7.48 7.84
CA CYS A 50 7.87 6.05 7.77
C CYS A 50 7.32 5.66 6.40
N TRP A 51 6.45 6.48 5.82
CA TRP A 51 5.89 6.29 4.49
C TRP A 51 6.99 6.28 3.41
N ALA A 52 7.95 7.21 3.48
CA ALA A 52 9.09 7.25 2.57
C ALA A 52 9.96 5.97 2.64
N SER A 53 9.90 5.25 3.76
CA SER A 53 10.64 3.99 3.98
C SER A 53 9.89 2.76 3.48
N VAL A 54 8.62 2.90 3.07
CA VAL A 54 7.82 1.78 2.55
C VAL A 54 8.28 1.44 1.13
N SER A 55 8.60 0.17 0.89
CA SER A 55 9.00 -0.31 -0.43
C SER A 55 7.92 -0.09 -1.49
N THR A 56 8.34 0.42 -2.65
CA THR A 56 7.49 0.59 -3.85
C THR A 56 6.85 -0.72 -4.30
N LEU A 57 7.49 -1.87 -4.08
CA LEU A 57 6.93 -3.18 -4.39
C LEU A 57 5.66 -3.48 -3.56
N LEU A 58 5.70 -3.17 -2.26
CA LEU A 58 4.57 -3.38 -1.35
C LEU A 58 3.42 -2.43 -1.67
N ILE A 59 3.75 -1.19 -2.03
CA ILE A 59 2.78 -0.19 -2.50
C ILE A 59 2.11 -0.69 -3.77
N ASN A 60 2.88 -1.09 -4.79
CA ASN A 60 2.35 -1.63 -6.05
C ASN A 60 1.47 -2.86 -5.84
N LYS A 61 1.87 -3.79 -4.97
CA LYS A 61 1.05 -4.96 -4.61
C LYS A 61 -0.28 -4.55 -3.94
N SER A 62 -0.22 -3.60 -3.00
CA SER A 62 -1.39 -3.08 -2.30
C SER A 62 -2.40 -2.40 -3.23
N TRP A 63 -1.90 -1.61 -4.19
CA TRP A 63 -2.74 -0.87 -5.12
C TRP A 63 -3.35 -1.76 -6.19
N LYS A 64 -2.63 -2.80 -6.67
CA LYS A 64 -3.21 -3.77 -7.62
C LYS A 64 -4.51 -4.37 -7.07
N ASN A 65 -4.51 -4.82 -5.82
CA ASN A 65 -5.72 -5.36 -5.19
C ASN A 65 -6.85 -4.33 -5.14
N LEU A 66 -6.56 -3.06 -4.85
CA LEU A 66 -7.58 -1.99 -4.80
C LEU A 66 -8.11 -1.62 -6.20
N LEU A 67 -7.25 -1.57 -7.21
CA LEU A 67 -7.62 -1.28 -8.58
C LEU A 67 -8.55 -2.36 -9.14
N PHE A 68 -8.26 -3.64 -8.93
CA PHE A 68 -9.15 -4.74 -9.37
C PHE A 68 -10.55 -4.69 -8.72
N GLN A 69 -10.66 -4.15 -7.49
CA GLN A 69 -11.96 -3.97 -6.82
C GLN A 69 -12.78 -2.81 -7.41
N PHE A 70 -12.12 -1.78 -7.93
CA PHE A 70 -12.77 -0.56 -8.42
C PHE A 70 -13.06 -0.58 -9.92
N THR A 71 -12.31 -1.34 -10.73
CA THR A 71 -12.34 -1.21 -12.20
C THR A 71 -12.91 -2.40 -12.97
N MET A 72 -13.49 -3.42 -12.35
CA MET A 72 -14.14 -4.51 -13.09
C MET A 72 -15.60 -4.68 -12.66
N PRO A 73 -16.59 -4.22 -13.46
CA PRO A 73 -17.93 -4.77 -13.33
C PRO A 73 -17.84 -6.28 -13.54
N GLN A 74 -18.35 -7.07 -12.58
CA GLN A 74 -18.37 -8.54 -12.58
C GLN A 74 -19.30 -9.13 -13.67
N ASN A 75 -19.41 -8.51 -14.83
CA ASN A 75 -20.37 -8.93 -15.85
C ASN A 75 -19.93 -8.58 -17.28
N ILE A 76 -18.72 -9.02 -17.66
CA ILE A 76 -18.48 -9.41 -19.04
C ILE A 76 -17.77 -10.76 -18.99
N ARG A 77 -18.58 -11.81 -19.12
CA ARG A 77 -18.17 -13.10 -19.69
C ARG A 77 -17.26 -12.76 -20.88
N LEU A 78 -15.94 -12.91 -20.72
CA LEU A 78 -15.05 -13.00 -21.87
C LEU A 78 -15.60 -14.15 -22.72
N PRO A 79 -16.07 -13.92 -23.96
CA PRO A 79 -16.10 -15.02 -24.90
C PRO A 79 -14.64 -15.48 -24.97
N SER A 80 -14.43 -16.78 -24.78
CA SER A 80 -13.19 -17.46 -25.13
C SER A 80 -12.61 -16.85 -26.43
N PRO A 81 -11.29 -16.70 -26.59
CA PRO A 81 -10.69 -16.26 -27.84
C PRO A 81 -10.87 -17.33 -28.94
N GLY A 82 -12.12 -17.53 -29.33
CA GLY A 82 -12.57 -18.34 -30.44
C GLY A 82 -12.68 -17.45 -31.65
N ILE A 83 -11.67 -17.55 -32.50
CA ILE A 83 -11.69 -17.27 -33.94
C ILE A 83 -12.28 -15.90 -34.32
N SER A 84 -11.38 -14.95 -34.61
CA SER A 84 -11.71 -13.66 -35.21
C SER A 84 -12.68 -13.83 -36.38
N LYS A 85 -13.73 -12.98 -36.44
CA LYS A 85 -14.76 -12.95 -37.49
C LYS A 85 -14.22 -13.00 -38.93
N LEU A 86 -12.96 -12.60 -39.16
CA LEU A 86 -12.29 -12.72 -40.45
C LEU A 86 -12.08 -14.18 -40.91
N GLN A 87 -11.87 -15.14 -40.00
CA GLN A 87 -11.76 -16.56 -40.36
C GLN A 87 -13.12 -17.21 -40.70
N GLN A 88 -14.24 -16.66 -40.22
CA GLN A 88 -15.57 -17.15 -40.58
C GLN A 88 -15.95 -16.79 -42.03
N CYS A 89 -15.49 -15.64 -42.55
CA CYS A 89 -15.72 -15.26 -43.94
C CYS A 89 -15.01 -16.19 -44.93
N HIS A 90 -13.84 -16.73 -44.57
CA HIS A 90 -13.08 -17.64 -45.43
C HIS A 90 -13.70 -19.05 -45.53
N LEU A 91 -14.36 -19.55 -44.47
CA LEU A 91 -14.97 -20.88 -44.49
C LEU A 91 -16.31 -20.94 -45.24
N ASN A 92 -17.04 -19.82 -45.32
CA ASN A 92 -18.33 -19.77 -46.02
C ASN A 92 -18.22 -19.65 -47.56
N TYR A 93 -17.01 -19.45 -48.10
CA TYR A 93 -16.77 -19.31 -49.54
C TYR A 93 -16.17 -20.57 -50.19
N SER A 94 -15.99 -21.65 -49.43
CA SER A 94 -15.45 -22.93 -49.94
C SER A 94 -16.43 -24.11 -49.83
N GLY A 95 -17.74 -23.82 -49.78
CA GLY A 95 -18.81 -24.82 -49.91
C GLY A 95 -19.45 -24.77 -51.28
#